data_AF-A0A952NGW7-F1
#
_entry.id   AF-A0A952NGW7-F1
#
_cell.length_a   1.000
_cell.length_b   1.000
_cell.length_c   1.000
_cell.angle_alpha   90.00
_cell.angle_beta   90.00
_cell.angle_gamma   90.00
#
_symmetry.space_group_name_H-M   'P 1'
#
loop_
_entity.id
_entity.type
_entity.pdbx_description
1 polymer ?
#
loop_
_entity_poly.entity_id
_entity_poly.type
_entity_poly.pdbx_seq_one_letter_code
_entity_poly.pdbx_strand_id
1 'polypeptide(L)'
;MTRVFLVAALLAVTTSCMKKPDLSQDDGAPVAIEDFEETVVDTWGSASPMSIQRNEFAYTEKTLEISSLPLRVAMQDGKTVQSVTDTPEKRTYIIAQQVTEIDNNNEGKQSTSEYPLEIGKSLALSNDGLIHAAEDRPGIPIGYFTMASLVGACRSSEDGKWKSQCYDLKTWVEDEEAPPQVAARPGCEGLTNCRWKKRAFSFTRVVEFVDPDSQTTVRSKIIYTAKVSPDAPYLSRLTDFCIRGLTAVGNQKIPVTICESIRNFRRGGSE
;
A
#
# COMPACT_ATOMS: atom_id res chain seq x y z
N MET A 1 -29.12 28.83 62.69
CA MET A 1 -27.83 28.09 62.81
C MET A 1 -27.90 26.92 61.85
N THR A 2 -27.84 27.11 60.53
CA THR A 2 -26.69 27.51 59.69
C THR A 2 -25.53 26.52 59.79
N ARG A 3 -25.42 25.63 58.79
CA ARG A 3 -24.15 25.23 58.13
C ARG A 3 -24.45 24.39 56.89
N VAL A 4 -24.41 25.07 55.75
CA VAL A 4 -24.29 24.53 54.40
C VAL A 4 -22.84 24.07 54.23
N PHE A 5 -22.59 22.79 53.93
CA PHE A 5 -21.29 22.30 53.49
C PHE A 5 -21.32 22.11 51.98
N LEU A 6 -20.70 23.06 51.29
CA LEU A 6 -20.48 23.11 49.85
C LEU A 6 -19.26 22.24 49.55
N VAL A 7 -19.45 21.02 49.06
CA VAL A 7 -18.34 20.19 48.53
C VAL A 7 -18.25 20.47 47.03
N ALA A 8 -17.53 21.54 46.68
CA ALA A 8 -17.10 21.80 45.32
C ALA A 8 -15.91 20.88 45.01
N ALA A 9 -16.19 19.66 44.54
CA ALA A 9 -15.19 18.82 43.89
C ALA A 9 -14.90 19.42 42.51
N LEU A 10 -13.87 20.27 42.45
CA LEU A 10 -13.30 20.79 41.23
C LEU A 10 -12.75 19.59 40.43
N LEU A 11 -13.53 19.12 39.47
CA LEU A 11 -13.07 18.25 38.39
C LEU A 11 -12.06 19.05 37.58
N ALA A 12 -10.79 18.98 37.97
CA ALA A 12 -9.69 19.28 37.09
C ALA A 12 -9.71 18.23 35.97
N VAL A 13 -10.47 18.54 34.92
CA VAL A 13 -10.33 17.90 33.62
C VAL A 13 -8.89 18.14 33.23
N THR A 14 -8.04 17.13 33.48
CA THR A 14 -6.76 17.02 32.82
C THR A 14 -7.09 16.95 31.33
N THR A 15 -7.06 18.11 30.68
CA THR A 15 -6.80 18.23 29.26
C THR A 15 -5.47 17.52 29.06
N SER A 16 -5.53 16.21 28.86
CA SER A 16 -4.42 15.43 28.36
C SER A 16 -4.20 15.99 26.98
N CYS A 17 -3.37 17.03 26.91
CA CYS A 17 -2.81 17.54 25.67
C CYS A 17 -2.20 16.32 25.03
N MET A 18 -2.89 15.74 24.05
CA MET A 18 -2.29 14.80 23.11
C MET A 18 -1.05 15.52 22.58
N LYS A 19 0.09 15.18 23.15
CA LYS A 19 1.37 15.78 22.83
C LYS A 19 1.49 15.58 21.32
N LYS A 20 1.53 16.69 20.57
CA LYS A 20 1.66 16.64 19.12
C LYS A 20 2.79 15.65 18.82
N PRO A 21 2.58 14.62 17.99
CA PRO A 21 3.60 13.64 17.67
C PRO A 21 4.86 14.40 17.30
N ASP A 22 5.91 14.17 18.07
CA ASP A 22 7.14 14.91 17.97
C ASP A 22 7.85 14.47 16.70
N LEU A 23 7.65 15.25 15.64
CA LEU A 23 8.29 15.03 14.35
C LEU A 23 9.82 15.33 14.41
N SER A 24 10.36 15.79 15.56
CA SER A 24 11.81 15.91 15.78
C SER A 24 12.49 14.62 16.22
N GLN A 25 11.73 13.51 16.36
CA GLN A 25 12.31 12.19 16.56
C GLN A 25 13.16 11.79 15.35
N ASP A 26 14.40 11.42 15.64
CA ASP A 26 15.35 10.71 14.78
C ASP A 26 14.63 9.88 13.71
N ASP A 27 14.90 10.20 12.45
CA ASP A 27 14.34 9.47 11.31
C ASP A 27 14.99 8.10 11.12
N GLY A 28 16.09 7.86 11.82
CA GLY A 28 16.98 6.73 11.62
C GLY A 28 18.09 7.08 10.61
N ALA A 29 18.82 6.05 10.19
CA ALA A 29 19.88 6.23 9.21
C ALA A 29 19.28 6.60 7.83
N PRO A 30 19.82 7.62 7.14
CA PRO A 30 19.44 7.91 5.76
C PRO A 30 19.80 6.72 4.87
N VAL A 31 18.96 6.47 3.87
CA VAL A 31 19.11 5.38 2.91
C VAL A 31 19.55 5.97 1.57
N ALA A 32 20.58 5.39 0.95
CA ALA A 32 20.98 5.77 -0.40
C ALA A 32 19.87 5.42 -1.40
N ILE A 33 19.72 6.19 -2.47
CA ILE A 33 18.65 5.97 -3.45
C ILE A 33 18.85 4.61 -4.12
N GLU A 34 20.09 4.27 -4.44
CA GLU A 34 20.47 3.01 -5.11
C GLU A 34 20.11 1.80 -4.24
N ASP A 35 20.47 1.80 -2.95
CA ASP A 35 20.15 0.73 -2.00
C ASP A 35 18.63 0.53 -1.85
N PHE A 36 17.89 1.65 -1.88
CA PHE A 36 16.44 1.62 -1.79
C PHE A 36 15.80 1.04 -3.05
N GLU A 37 16.21 1.51 -4.23
CA GLU A 37 15.69 1.03 -5.52
C GLU A 37 15.98 -0.47 -5.70
N GLU A 38 17.20 -0.91 -5.38
CA GLU A 38 17.58 -2.32 -5.37
C GLU A 38 16.69 -3.14 -4.43
N THR A 39 16.45 -2.65 -3.21
CA THR A 39 15.59 -3.35 -2.24
C THR A 39 14.15 -3.53 -2.73
N VAL A 40 13.58 -2.50 -3.36
CA VAL A 40 12.21 -2.55 -3.91
C VAL A 40 12.13 -3.57 -5.06
N VAL A 41 13.12 -3.56 -5.97
CA VAL A 41 13.20 -4.49 -7.10
C VAL A 41 13.42 -5.93 -6.63
N ASP A 42 14.36 -6.15 -5.71
CA ASP A 42 14.68 -7.47 -5.16
C ASP A 42 13.51 -8.07 -4.34
N THR A 43 12.76 -7.21 -3.65
CA THR A 43 11.54 -7.64 -2.95
C THR A 43 10.50 -8.12 -3.94
N TRP A 44 10.28 -7.39 -5.04
CA TRP A 44 9.34 -7.80 -6.09
C TRP A 44 9.79 -9.11 -6.76
N GLY A 45 11.08 -9.23 -7.03
CA GLY A 45 11.71 -10.37 -7.71
C GLY A 45 11.40 -10.42 -9.21
N SER A 46 11.56 -11.59 -9.82
CA SER A 46 11.57 -11.75 -11.28
C SER A 46 10.19 -11.97 -11.92
N ALA A 47 9.10 -11.56 -11.27
CA ALA A 47 7.76 -11.73 -11.86
C ALA A 47 7.57 -10.80 -13.05
N SER A 48 7.33 -11.40 -14.22
CA SER A 48 6.99 -10.64 -15.42
C SER A 48 5.49 -10.37 -15.46
N PRO A 49 5.04 -9.15 -15.82
CA PRO A 49 3.63 -8.88 -16.12
C PRO A 49 3.07 -9.77 -17.23
N MET A 50 3.93 -10.40 -18.04
CA MET A 50 3.52 -11.39 -19.05
C MET A 50 3.06 -12.72 -18.44
N SER A 51 3.26 -12.96 -17.14
CA SER A 51 2.77 -14.17 -16.48
C SER A 51 1.30 -14.10 -16.09
N ILE A 52 0.65 -12.92 -16.23
CA ILE A 52 -0.78 -12.78 -15.96
C ILE A 52 -1.56 -13.67 -16.92
N GLN A 53 -2.47 -14.47 -16.39
CA GLN A 53 -3.28 -15.41 -17.15
C GLN A 53 -4.77 -15.05 -17.11
N ARG A 54 -5.53 -15.51 -18.11
CA ARG A 54 -6.99 -15.44 -18.09
C ARG A 54 -7.53 -16.10 -16.82
N ASN A 55 -8.60 -15.56 -16.26
CA ASN A 55 -9.24 -16.01 -15.02
C ASN A 55 -8.40 -15.86 -13.74
N GLU A 56 -7.21 -15.25 -13.82
CA GLU A 56 -6.46 -14.85 -12.65
C GLU A 56 -7.29 -13.84 -11.84
N PHE A 57 -7.30 -14.03 -10.53
CA PHE A 57 -8.13 -13.26 -9.61
C PHE A 57 -7.34 -12.81 -8.40
N ALA A 58 -7.61 -11.59 -7.95
CA ALA A 58 -7.10 -11.04 -6.70
C ALA A 58 -8.23 -10.32 -5.97
N TYR A 59 -8.24 -10.44 -4.65
CA TYR A 59 -9.17 -9.74 -3.78
C TYR A 59 -8.42 -9.13 -2.60
N THR A 60 -8.46 -7.81 -2.51
CA THR A 60 -7.85 -7.04 -1.42
C THR A 60 -8.91 -6.38 -0.56
N GLU A 61 -8.56 -6.20 0.71
CA GLU A 61 -9.29 -5.34 1.63
C GLU A 61 -8.41 -4.18 2.05
N LYS A 62 -8.98 -2.97 1.99
CA LYS A 62 -8.38 -1.76 2.51
C LYS A 62 -8.97 -1.47 3.88
N THR A 63 -8.11 -1.40 4.89
CA THR A 63 -8.46 -1.05 6.25
C THR A 63 -7.93 0.34 6.60
N LEU A 64 -8.68 1.04 7.43
CA LEU A 64 -8.35 2.36 7.95
C LEU A 64 -8.38 2.31 9.47
N GLU A 65 -7.27 2.68 10.09
CA GLU A 65 -7.14 2.87 11.53
C GLU A 65 -6.83 4.35 11.81
N ILE A 66 -7.65 4.96 12.64
CA ILE A 66 -7.42 6.30 13.17
C ILE A 66 -7.28 6.12 14.68
N SER A 67 -6.21 6.63 15.32
CA SER A 67 -5.92 6.30 16.73
C SER A 67 -7.07 6.46 17.75
N SER A 68 -8.07 7.27 17.43
CA SER A 68 -9.25 7.51 18.27
C SER A 68 -10.47 6.66 17.90
N LEU A 69 -10.40 5.84 16.85
CA LEU A 69 -11.51 5.07 16.30
C LEU A 69 -11.11 3.59 16.09
N PRO A 70 -12.08 2.65 16.18
CA PRO A 70 -11.82 1.26 15.82
C PRO A 70 -11.31 1.11 14.38
N LEU A 71 -10.49 0.09 14.15
CA LEU A 71 -10.12 -0.36 12.81
C LEU A 71 -11.39 -0.66 12.01
N ARG A 72 -11.48 -0.13 10.79
CA ARG A 72 -12.60 -0.41 9.88
C ARG A 72 -12.11 -0.84 8.51
N VAL A 73 -12.87 -1.72 7.87
CA VAL A 73 -12.72 -1.96 6.43
C VAL A 73 -13.34 -0.76 5.73
N ALA A 74 -12.56 -0.09 4.89
CA ALA A 74 -12.99 1.07 4.12
C ALA A 74 -13.32 0.70 2.67
N MET A 75 -12.68 -0.35 2.13
CA MET A 75 -12.86 -0.76 0.75
C MET A 75 -12.58 -2.25 0.59
N GLN A 76 -13.32 -2.89 -0.31
CA GLN A 76 -13.05 -4.23 -0.81
C GLN A 76 -12.86 -4.14 -2.32
N ASP A 77 -11.86 -4.80 -2.87
CA ASP A 77 -11.47 -4.65 -4.28
C ASP A 77 -11.11 -6.01 -4.89
N GLY A 78 -11.99 -6.49 -5.78
CA GLY A 78 -11.80 -7.71 -6.54
C GLY A 78 -11.40 -7.40 -7.98
N LYS A 79 -10.33 -8.02 -8.47
CA LYS A 79 -9.86 -7.91 -9.87
C LYS A 79 -9.82 -9.27 -10.52
N THR A 80 -10.39 -9.39 -11.72
CA THR A 80 -10.37 -10.63 -12.51
C THR A 80 -9.92 -10.34 -13.94
N VAL A 81 -9.01 -11.15 -14.47
CA VAL A 81 -8.60 -11.08 -15.88
C VAL A 81 -9.65 -11.78 -16.74
N GLN A 82 -10.42 -11.02 -17.50
CA GLN A 82 -11.49 -11.53 -18.37
C GLN A 82 -10.95 -12.13 -19.67
N SER A 83 -9.97 -11.45 -20.28
CA SER A 83 -9.34 -11.89 -21.52
C SER A 83 -7.89 -11.45 -21.61
N VAL A 84 -7.12 -12.18 -22.43
CA VAL A 84 -5.72 -11.90 -22.73
C VAL A 84 -5.58 -11.96 -24.26
N THR A 85 -5.12 -10.85 -24.84
CA THR A 85 -4.82 -10.77 -26.27
C THR A 85 -3.32 -10.52 -26.42
N ASP A 86 -2.66 -11.36 -27.23
CA ASP A 86 -1.21 -11.30 -27.41
C ASP A 86 -0.87 -10.91 -28.86
N THR A 87 -0.07 -9.85 -29.02
CA THR A 87 0.49 -9.43 -30.32
C THR A 87 2.03 -9.56 -30.28
N PRO A 88 2.73 -9.39 -31.42
CA PRO A 88 4.19 -9.38 -31.41
C PRO A 88 4.81 -8.28 -30.53
N GLU A 89 4.20 -7.09 -30.44
CA GLU A 89 4.77 -5.98 -29.65
C GLU A 89 4.28 -5.91 -28.21
N LYS A 90 3.03 -6.34 -27.93
CA LYS A 90 2.38 -6.12 -26.64
C LYS A 90 1.43 -7.24 -26.25
N ARG A 91 1.07 -7.26 -24.98
CA ARG A 91 -0.02 -8.08 -24.43
C ARG A 91 -1.04 -7.17 -23.78
N THR A 92 -2.31 -7.38 -24.13
CA THR A 92 -3.43 -6.62 -23.59
C THR A 92 -4.28 -7.53 -22.70
N TYR A 93 -4.57 -7.07 -21.49
CA TYR A 93 -5.44 -7.72 -20.54
C TYR A 93 -6.72 -6.91 -20.41
N ILE A 94 -7.89 -7.56 -20.46
CA ILE A 94 -9.13 -6.92 -20.01
C ILE A 94 -9.35 -7.34 -18.56
N ILE A 95 -9.31 -6.36 -17.64
CA ILE A 95 -9.47 -6.60 -16.22
C ILE A 95 -10.83 -6.06 -15.80
N ALA A 96 -11.67 -6.94 -15.26
CA ALA A 96 -12.88 -6.53 -14.56
C ALA A 96 -12.53 -6.27 -13.09
N GLN A 97 -12.89 -5.08 -12.60
CA GLN A 97 -12.71 -4.66 -11.23
C GLN A 97 -14.07 -4.45 -10.57
N GLN A 98 -14.22 -4.99 -9.36
CA GLN A 98 -15.36 -4.79 -8.50
C GLN A 98 -14.88 -4.13 -7.22
N VAL A 99 -15.36 -2.92 -6.97
CA VAL A 99 -15.01 -2.14 -5.77
C VAL A 99 -16.26 -1.96 -4.93
N THR A 100 -16.18 -2.32 -3.66
CA THR A 100 -17.18 -2.00 -2.65
C THR A 100 -16.58 -1.01 -1.66
N GLU A 101 -17.06 0.23 -1.68
CA GLU A 101 -16.72 1.22 -0.66
C GLU A 101 -17.63 1.03 0.55
N ILE A 102 -17.04 0.92 1.73
CA ILE A 102 -17.78 0.69 2.99
C ILE A 102 -17.77 1.99 3.79
N ASP A 103 -18.97 2.51 4.04
CA ASP A 103 -19.15 3.75 4.79
C ASP A 103 -19.07 3.54 6.32
N ASN A 104 -19.39 4.58 7.08
CA ASN A 104 -19.36 4.51 8.55
C ASN A 104 -20.52 3.71 9.16
N ASN A 105 -21.56 3.40 8.38
CA ASN A 105 -22.71 2.60 8.79
C ASN A 105 -22.57 1.12 8.37
N ASN A 106 -21.41 0.72 7.83
CA ASN A 106 -21.17 -0.56 7.17
C ASN A 106 -22.07 -0.79 5.94
N GLU A 107 -22.58 0.28 5.32
CA GLU A 107 -23.26 0.19 4.05
C GLU A 107 -22.23 0.16 2.92
N GLY A 108 -22.38 -0.82 2.03
CA GLY A 108 -21.48 -1.02 0.89
C GLY A 108 -22.05 -0.41 -0.38
N LYS A 109 -21.32 0.50 -1.02
CA LYS A 109 -21.62 0.93 -2.39
C LYS A 109 -20.72 0.17 -3.36
N GLN A 110 -21.31 -0.76 -4.11
CA GLN A 110 -20.59 -1.53 -5.10
C GLN A 110 -20.56 -0.80 -6.45
N SER A 111 -19.41 -0.88 -7.11
CA SER A 111 -19.22 -0.49 -8.50
C SER A 111 -18.44 -1.57 -9.25
N THR A 112 -18.72 -1.71 -10.54
CA THR A 112 -18.01 -2.61 -11.43
C THR A 112 -17.51 -1.82 -12.63
N SER A 113 -16.25 -2.03 -13.00
CA SER A 113 -15.64 -1.44 -14.19
C SER A 113 -14.82 -2.47 -14.93
N GLU A 114 -14.61 -2.24 -16.22
CA GLU A 114 -13.66 -2.99 -17.02
C GLU A 114 -12.69 -2.02 -17.67
N TYR A 115 -11.43 -2.40 -17.75
CA TYR A 115 -10.41 -1.59 -18.41
C TYR A 115 -9.36 -2.45 -19.09
N PRO A 116 -8.80 -1.96 -20.23
CA PRO A 116 -7.65 -2.57 -20.86
C PRO A 116 -6.37 -2.19 -20.11
N LEU A 117 -5.52 -3.18 -19.83
CA LEU A 117 -4.13 -3.00 -19.41
C LEU A 117 -3.23 -3.50 -20.54
N GLU A 118 -2.49 -2.59 -21.17
CA GLU A 118 -1.54 -2.92 -22.23
C GLU A 118 -0.12 -2.93 -21.68
N ILE A 119 0.62 -4.02 -21.94
CA ILE A 119 2.02 -4.15 -21.54
C ILE A 119 2.86 -4.41 -22.79
N GLY A 120 3.82 -3.53 -23.07
CA GLY A 120 4.82 -3.74 -24.12
C GLY A 120 5.79 -4.87 -23.77
N LYS A 121 6.08 -5.76 -24.73
CA LYS A 121 6.98 -6.91 -24.52
C LYS A 121 8.44 -6.51 -24.28
N SER A 122 8.89 -5.42 -24.86
CA SER A 122 10.24 -4.88 -24.60
C SER A 122 10.43 -4.44 -23.15
N LEU A 123 9.41 -3.83 -22.54
CA LEU A 123 9.43 -3.37 -21.14
C LEU A 123 9.25 -4.53 -20.14
N ALA A 124 8.50 -5.57 -20.50
CA ALA A 124 8.26 -6.71 -19.63
C ALA A 124 9.47 -7.67 -19.48
N LEU A 125 10.51 -7.48 -20.30
CA LEU A 125 11.73 -8.28 -20.35
C LEU A 125 12.95 -7.58 -19.73
N SER A 126 12.86 -6.30 -19.39
CA SER A 126 13.94 -5.60 -18.68
C SER A 126 13.78 -5.76 -17.17
N ASN A 127 14.89 -5.96 -16.46
CA ASN A 127 14.91 -5.91 -14.99
C ASN A 127 14.50 -4.50 -14.48
N ASP A 128 14.63 -3.48 -15.33
CA ASP A 128 14.21 -2.10 -15.09
C ASP A 128 12.72 -1.85 -15.32
N GLY A 129 11.92 -2.90 -15.60
CA GLY A 129 10.50 -2.77 -15.89
C GLY A 129 9.75 -1.98 -14.81
N LEU A 130 10.08 -2.19 -13.53
CA LEU A 130 9.51 -1.44 -12.40
C LEU A 130 9.87 0.05 -12.44
N ILE A 131 11.10 0.38 -12.84
CA ILE A 131 11.61 1.76 -12.94
C ILE A 131 10.86 2.50 -14.05
N HIS A 132 10.74 1.89 -15.23
CA HIS A 132 10.03 2.48 -16.37
C HIS A 132 8.52 2.55 -16.15
N ALA A 133 7.91 1.58 -15.47
CA ALA A 133 6.49 1.59 -15.15
C ALA A 133 6.09 2.69 -14.14
N ALA A 134 7.05 3.26 -13.40
CA ALA A 134 6.78 4.39 -12.53
C ALA A 134 6.46 5.67 -13.32
N GLU A 135 6.92 5.76 -14.56
CA GLU A 135 6.85 6.95 -15.42
C GLU A 135 5.57 6.98 -16.28
N ASP A 136 5.05 5.81 -16.67
CA ASP A 136 3.89 5.69 -17.57
C ASP A 136 2.68 5.10 -16.81
N ARG A 137 1.74 5.97 -16.38
CA ARG A 137 0.67 5.63 -15.43
C ARG A 137 -0.66 5.27 -16.12
N PRO A 138 -1.12 4.01 -16.08
CA PRO A 138 -2.56 3.73 -16.12
C PRO A 138 -3.14 3.79 -14.69
N GLY A 139 -4.36 4.33 -14.56
CA GLY A 139 -5.06 4.60 -13.30
C GLY A 139 -5.53 3.38 -12.49
N ILE A 140 -4.85 2.24 -12.59
CA ILE A 140 -5.24 1.00 -11.91
C ILE A 140 -4.16 0.63 -10.89
N PRO A 141 -4.46 0.69 -9.59
CA PRO A 141 -3.54 0.21 -8.57
C PRO A 141 -3.54 -1.33 -8.59
N ILE A 142 -2.68 -1.91 -9.42
CA ILE A 142 -2.22 -3.30 -9.24
C ILE A 142 -0.96 -3.23 -8.37
N GLY A 143 -0.69 -4.26 -7.58
CA GLY A 143 0.47 -4.29 -6.68
C GLY A 143 1.80 -3.92 -7.35
N TYR A 144 1.97 -4.26 -8.63
CA TYR A 144 3.12 -3.85 -9.43
C TYR A 144 3.26 -2.32 -9.56
N PHE A 145 2.17 -1.60 -9.87
CA PHE A 145 2.21 -0.14 -10.00
C PHE A 145 2.45 0.54 -8.65
N THR A 146 1.93 -0.03 -7.57
CA THR A 146 2.28 0.41 -6.21
C THR A 146 3.78 0.28 -5.99
N MET A 147 4.37 -0.88 -6.27
CA MET A 147 5.82 -1.10 -6.14
C MET A 147 6.65 -0.18 -7.06
N ALA A 148 6.26 -0.02 -8.32
CA ALA A 148 6.89 0.90 -9.26
C ALA A 148 6.88 2.34 -8.73
N SER A 149 5.75 2.80 -8.19
CA SER A 149 5.64 4.13 -7.60
C SER A 149 6.56 4.34 -6.38
N LEU A 150 6.93 3.25 -5.67
CA LEU A 150 7.84 3.34 -4.55
C LEU A 150 9.28 3.57 -5.00
N VAL A 151 9.71 3.05 -6.16
CA VAL A 151 11.08 3.24 -6.69
C VAL A 151 11.46 4.73 -6.69
N GLY A 152 10.56 5.60 -7.13
CA GLY A 152 10.78 7.06 -7.14
C GLY A 152 10.55 7.76 -5.80
N ALA A 153 10.18 7.07 -4.73
CA ALA A 153 9.76 7.69 -3.47
C ALA A 153 10.88 8.50 -2.80
N CYS A 154 12.14 8.09 -2.96
CA CYS A 154 13.29 8.71 -2.32
C CYS A 154 13.96 9.79 -3.18
N ARG A 155 13.47 10.03 -4.40
CA ARG A 155 14.02 11.06 -5.30
C ARG A 155 13.46 12.43 -4.91
N SER A 156 14.31 13.45 -4.89
CA SER A 156 13.90 14.86 -4.69
C SER A 156 13.55 15.52 -6.03
N SER A 157 12.93 16.71 -5.99
CA SER A 157 12.65 17.46 -7.21
C SER A 157 13.92 18.04 -7.82
N GLU A 158 14.04 18.01 -9.14
CA GLU A 158 15.18 18.60 -9.87
C GLU A 158 15.25 20.12 -9.69
N ASP A 159 14.09 20.77 -9.57
CA ASP A 159 13.97 22.22 -9.35
C ASP A 159 14.14 22.64 -7.88
N GLY A 160 14.41 21.69 -6.98
CA GLY A 160 14.62 21.92 -5.55
C GLY A 160 13.41 22.40 -4.76
N LYS A 161 12.21 22.48 -5.38
CA LYS A 161 10.96 22.89 -4.71
C LYS A 161 10.54 21.93 -3.60
N TRP A 162 10.88 20.65 -3.71
CA TRP A 162 10.66 19.68 -2.64
C TRP A 162 11.83 18.70 -2.52
N LYS A 163 12.17 18.37 -1.28
CA LYS A 163 13.15 17.36 -0.93
C LYS A 163 12.43 16.12 -0.42
N SER A 164 12.81 14.95 -0.90
CA SER A 164 12.37 13.68 -0.34
C SER A 164 13.58 12.85 -0.02
N GLN A 165 13.57 12.26 1.17
CA GLN A 165 14.63 11.39 1.66
C GLN A 165 14.00 10.20 2.39
N CYS A 166 14.58 9.02 2.17
CA CYS A 166 14.18 7.81 2.84
C CYS A 166 15.15 7.47 3.97
N TYR A 167 14.62 6.87 5.03
CA TYR A 167 15.33 6.52 6.26
C TYR A 167 14.87 5.16 6.78
N ASP A 168 15.71 4.54 7.62
CA ASP A 168 15.38 3.33 8.39
C ASP A 168 14.81 2.18 7.53
N LEU A 169 15.44 1.94 6.38
CA LEU A 169 15.08 0.82 5.52
C LEU A 169 15.40 -0.50 6.22
N LYS A 170 14.38 -1.33 6.37
CA LYS A 170 14.47 -2.68 6.95
C LYS A 170 13.88 -3.67 5.99
N THR A 171 14.49 -4.84 5.88
CA THR A 171 13.98 -5.98 5.11
C THR A 171 13.89 -7.21 6.00
N TRP A 172 12.92 -8.06 5.73
CA TRP A 172 12.76 -9.34 6.43
C TRP A 172 12.00 -10.34 5.57
N VAL A 173 11.99 -11.60 6.00
CA VAL A 173 11.24 -12.68 5.37
C VAL A 173 10.29 -13.27 6.39
N GLU A 174 9.06 -13.54 5.95
CA GLU A 174 8.04 -14.19 6.75
C GLU A 174 7.52 -15.42 6.03
N ASP A 175 7.06 -16.38 6.82
CA ASP A 175 6.37 -17.56 6.34
C ASP A 175 5.02 -17.59 7.04
N GLU A 176 3.95 -17.29 6.30
CA GLU A 176 2.60 -17.17 6.83
C GLU A 176 1.69 -18.26 6.23
N GLU A 177 0.61 -18.58 6.95
CA GLU A 177 -0.46 -19.38 6.37
C GLU A 177 -1.13 -18.63 5.21
N ALA A 178 -1.55 -19.37 4.20
CA ALA A 178 -2.36 -18.82 3.12
C ALA A 178 -3.67 -18.23 3.68
N PRO A 179 -4.25 -17.21 3.02
CA PRO A 179 -5.55 -16.69 3.42
C PRO A 179 -6.61 -17.80 3.49
N PRO A 180 -7.57 -17.77 4.42
CA PRO A 180 -8.51 -18.88 4.62
C PRO A 180 -9.25 -19.32 3.35
N GLN A 181 -9.65 -18.37 2.49
CA GLN A 181 -10.31 -18.70 1.21
C GLN A 181 -9.38 -19.41 0.19
N VAL A 182 -8.06 -19.20 0.31
CA VAL A 182 -7.04 -19.91 -0.49
C VAL A 182 -6.78 -21.29 0.11
N ALA A 183 -6.59 -21.35 1.43
CA ALA A 183 -6.35 -22.58 2.17
C ALA A 183 -7.49 -23.61 2.02
N ALA A 184 -8.73 -23.13 1.89
CA ALA A 184 -9.90 -24.00 1.72
C ALA A 184 -10.02 -24.63 0.32
N ARG A 185 -9.24 -24.20 -0.68
CA ARG A 185 -9.32 -24.72 -2.05
C ARG A 185 -8.39 -25.92 -2.27
N PRO A 186 -8.78 -26.87 -3.16
CA PRO A 186 -7.94 -28.01 -3.51
C PRO A 186 -6.54 -27.57 -3.98
N GLY A 187 -5.51 -28.19 -3.43
CA GLY A 187 -4.12 -27.89 -3.79
C GLY A 187 -3.64 -26.48 -3.41
N CYS A 188 -4.42 -25.72 -2.65
CA CYS A 188 -4.03 -24.42 -2.10
C CYS A 188 -3.53 -23.40 -3.12
N GLU A 189 -4.09 -23.43 -4.33
CA GLU A 189 -3.61 -22.61 -5.45
C GLU A 189 -2.11 -22.80 -5.75
N GLY A 190 -1.59 -24.01 -5.52
CA GLY A 190 -0.19 -24.35 -5.74
C GLY A 190 0.79 -23.85 -4.68
N LEU A 191 0.30 -23.34 -3.53
CA LEU A 191 1.15 -23.01 -2.40
C LEU A 191 1.66 -24.26 -1.69
N THR A 192 2.97 -24.33 -1.46
CA THR A 192 3.59 -25.46 -0.76
C THR A 192 3.13 -25.47 0.70
N ASN A 193 2.59 -26.59 1.17
CA ASN A 193 2.05 -26.74 2.54
C ASN A 193 0.98 -25.70 2.92
N CYS A 194 0.28 -25.09 1.95
CA CYS A 194 -0.62 -23.96 2.20
C CYS A 194 0.02 -22.77 2.93
N ARG A 195 1.31 -22.56 2.67
CA ARG A 195 2.04 -21.41 3.18
C ARG A 195 2.65 -20.64 2.02
N TRP A 196 2.78 -19.35 2.20
CA TRP A 196 3.39 -18.47 1.21
C TRP A 196 4.51 -17.67 1.86
N LYS A 197 5.68 -17.70 1.23
CA LYS A 197 6.83 -16.93 1.72
C LYS A 197 6.64 -15.49 1.29
N LYS A 198 6.80 -14.56 2.23
CA LYS A 198 6.73 -13.13 2.00
C LYS A 198 8.11 -12.52 2.18
N ARG A 199 8.56 -11.75 1.20
CA ARG A 199 9.65 -10.78 1.34
C ARG A 199 9.02 -9.45 1.70
N ALA A 200 9.52 -8.81 2.75
CA ALA A 200 8.94 -7.59 3.27
C ALA A 200 10.00 -6.53 3.45
N PHE A 201 9.58 -5.27 3.33
CA PHE A 201 10.39 -4.14 3.72
C PHE A 201 9.54 -3.04 4.34
N SER A 202 10.19 -2.19 5.12
CA SER A 202 9.62 -0.96 5.64
C SER A 202 10.64 0.17 5.59
N PHE A 203 10.17 1.39 5.40
CA PHE A 203 11.01 2.57 5.44
C PHE A 203 10.21 3.80 5.85
N THR A 204 10.91 4.83 6.31
CA THR A 204 10.36 6.15 6.57
C THR A 204 10.68 7.05 5.40
N ARG A 205 9.66 7.65 4.79
CA ARG A 205 9.80 8.75 3.82
C ARG A 205 9.56 10.07 4.53
N VAL A 206 10.48 11.01 4.37
CA VAL A 206 10.33 12.40 4.78
C VAL A 206 10.31 13.27 3.54
N VAL A 207 9.26 14.08 3.39
CA VAL A 207 9.14 15.09 2.34
C VAL A 207 9.11 16.47 2.97
N GLU A 208 9.96 17.35 2.48
CA GLU A 208 10.04 18.76 2.86
C GLU A 208 9.75 19.63 1.65
N PHE A 209 8.85 20.60 1.78
CA PHE A 209 8.54 21.56 0.72
C PHE A 209 8.24 22.92 1.34
N VAL A 210 8.42 23.99 0.57
CA VAL A 210 8.03 25.34 1.01
C VAL A 210 6.57 25.53 0.66
N ASP A 211 5.74 25.76 1.67
CA ASP A 211 4.34 26.12 1.48
C ASP A 211 4.25 27.50 0.82
N PRO A 212 3.61 27.61 -0.36
CA PRO A 212 3.54 28.86 -1.10
C PRO A 212 2.82 29.97 -0.34
N ASP A 213 1.85 29.63 0.52
CA ASP A 213 1.03 30.60 1.23
C ASP A 213 1.74 31.14 2.47
N SER A 214 2.36 30.24 3.25
CA SER A 214 3.03 30.62 4.50
C SER A 214 4.53 30.92 4.34
N GLN A 215 5.12 30.55 3.21
CA GLN A 215 6.58 30.58 2.96
C GLN A 215 7.38 29.78 4.01
N THR A 216 6.72 28.84 4.70
CA THR A 216 7.35 27.99 5.71
C THR A 216 7.66 26.62 5.13
N THR A 217 8.74 25.99 5.60
CA THR A 217 9.03 24.61 5.25
C THR A 217 8.06 23.70 5.99
N VAL A 218 7.23 23.00 5.23
CA VAL A 218 6.35 21.95 5.72
C VAL A 218 7.06 20.62 5.57
N ARG A 219 7.11 19.86 6.67
CA ARG A 219 7.67 18.52 6.73
C ARG A 219 6.58 17.48 6.94
N SER A 220 6.55 16.49 6.06
CA SER A 220 5.65 15.34 6.09
C SER A 220 6.46 14.05 6.28
N LYS A 221 6.05 13.21 7.22
CA LYS A 221 6.67 11.92 7.53
C LYS A 221 5.65 10.81 7.33
N ILE A 222 5.98 9.82 6.51
CA ILE A 222 5.13 8.66 6.21
C ILE A 222 5.99 7.40 6.34
N ILE A 223 5.51 6.41 7.08
CA ILE A 223 6.11 5.09 7.16
C ILE A 223 5.38 4.18 6.18
N TYR A 224 6.13 3.52 5.34
CA TYR A 224 5.64 2.53 4.38
C TYR A 224 6.06 1.15 4.84
N THR A 225 5.17 0.18 4.68
CA THR A 225 5.47 -1.25 4.81
C THR A 225 4.86 -1.98 3.63
N ALA A 226 5.65 -2.82 2.96
CA ALA A 226 5.17 -3.65 1.87
C ALA A 226 5.60 -5.10 2.12
N LYS A 227 4.71 -6.04 1.80
CA LYS A 227 4.99 -7.48 1.79
C LYS A 227 4.64 -8.05 0.43
N VAL A 228 5.57 -8.79 -0.16
CA VAL A 228 5.43 -9.40 -1.47
C VAL A 228 5.64 -10.90 -1.35
N SER A 229 4.75 -11.69 -1.94
CA SER A 229 4.92 -13.14 -2.02
C SER A 229 5.29 -13.58 -3.44
N PRO A 230 6.52 -14.09 -3.65
CA PRO A 230 6.92 -14.65 -4.94
C PRO A 230 6.08 -15.85 -5.37
N ASP A 231 5.46 -16.53 -4.41
CA ASP A 231 4.63 -17.72 -4.62
C ASP A 231 3.21 -17.36 -5.09
N ALA A 232 2.74 -16.13 -4.87
CA ALA A 232 1.42 -15.70 -5.32
C ALA A 232 1.38 -15.41 -6.84
N PRO A 233 0.19 -15.53 -7.48
CA PRO A 233 0.01 -15.07 -8.86
C PRO A 233 0.22 -13.55 -8.96
N TYR A 234 0.46 -13.05 -10.18
CA TYR A 234 0.96 -11.71 -10.42
C TYR A 234 0.08 -10.61 -9.80
N LEU A 235 -1.25 -10.68 -9.97
CA LEU A 235 -2.20 -9.70 -9.42
C LEU A 235 -2.21 -9.67 -7.88
N SER A 236 -1.80 -10.77 -7.23
CA SER A 236 -1.83 -10.92 -5.76
C SER A 236 -0.43 -10.94 -5.14
N ARG A 237 0.59 -10.60 -5.93
CA ARG A 237 1.99 -10.69 -5.51
C ARG A 237 2.32 -9.69 -4.41
N LEU A 238 1.83 -8.46 -4.48
CA LEU A 238 1.83 -7.55 -3.33
C LEU A 238 0.75 -7.99 -2.35
N THR A 239 1.15 -8.67 -1.30
CA THR A 239 0.23 -9.28 -0.33
C THR A 239 -0.27 -8.30 0.71
N ASP A 240 0.59 -7.36 1.12
CA ASP A 240 0.23 -6.33 2.09
C ASP A 240 0.95 -5.02 1.75
N PHE A 241 0.25 -3.90 1.88
CA PHE A 241 0.82 -2.58 1.74
C PHE A 241 0.19 -1.62 2.73
N CYS A 242 1.00 -1.08 3.64
CA CYS A 242 0.56 -0.16 4.67
C CYS A 242 1.26 1.18 4.53
N ILE A 243 0.49 2.25 4.70
CA ILE A 243 1.00 3.60 4.92
C ILE A 243 0.57 4.06 6.30
N ARG A 244 1.51 4.62 7.06
CA ARG A 244 1.25 5.21 8.37
C ARG A 244 1.80 6.62 8.39
N GLY A 245 0.95 7.58 8.71
CA GLY A 245 1.33 8.99 8.71
C GLY A 245 0.43 9.82 9.61
N LEU A 246 0.55 11.14 9.47
CA LEU A 246 -0.32 12.09 10.15
C LEU A 246 -1.26 12.74 9.13
N THR A 247 -2.56 12.74 9.42
CA THR A 247 -3.54 13.53 8.66
C THR A 247 -4.02 14.72 9.48
N ALA A 248 -4.36 15.81 8.80
CA ALA A 248 -4.95 16.99 9.44
C ALA A 248 -6.47 16.83 9.53
N VAL A 249 -7.03 16.94 10.73
CA VAL A 249 -8.48 17.02 10.97
C VAL A 249 -8.73 18.28 11.79
N GLY A 250 -9.24 19.33 11.12
CA GLY A 250 -9.28 20.68 11.69
C GLY A 250 -7.87 21.15 12.05
N ASN A 251 -7.67 21.59 13.31
CA ASN A 251 -6.39 22.09 13.81
C ASN A 251 -5.51 21.00 14.46
N GLN A 252 -5.89 19.72 14.37
CA GLN A 252 -5.18 18.61 14.99
C GLN A 252 -4.56 17.68 13.94
N LYS A 253 -3.37 17.16 14.23
CA LYS A 253 -2.74 16.08 13.45
C LYS A 253 -3.01 14.76 14.13
N ILE A 254 -3.69 13.84 13.44
CA ILE A 254 -4.08 12.54 13.97
C ILE A 254 -3.30 11.45 13.21
N PRO A 255 -2.69 10.48 13.91
CA PRO A 255 -2.06 9.36 13.25
C PRO A 255 -3.11 8.46 12.59
N VAL A 256 -2.80 8.10 11.35
CA VAL A 256 -3.64 7.26 10.50
C VAL A 256 -2.78 6.16 9.90
N THR A 257 -3.30 4.93 9.96
CA THR A 257 -2.75 3.78 9.24
C THR A 257 -3.77 3.35 8.20
N ILE A 258 -3.34 3.19 6.95
CA ILE A 258 -4.14 2.61 5.88
C ILE A 258 -3.38 1.39 5.38
N CYS A 259 -4.00 0.22 5.46
CA CYS A 259 -3.41 -1.02 4.99
C CYS A 259 -4.30 -1.67 3.94
N GLU A 260 -3.70 -2.09 2.83
CA GLU A 260 -4.31 -2.98 1.85
C GLU A 260 -3.72 -4.38 2.00
N SER A 261 -4.56 -5.40 2.10
CA SER A 261 -4.13 -6.79 2.30
C SER A 261 -4.89 -7.74 1.37
N ILE A 262 -4.17 -8.68 0.75
CA ILE A 262 -4.76 -9.78 -0.01
C ILE A 262 -5.51 -10.71 0.94
N ARG A 263 -6.80 -10.89 0.66
CA ARG A 263 -7.67 -11.84 1.38
C ARG A 263 -7.98 -13.07 0.56
N ASN A 264 -7.96 -12.97 -0.78
CA ASN A 264 -8.20 -14.10 -1.65
C ASN A 264 -7.50 -13.91 -3.00
N PHE A 265 -7.16 -15.01 -3.66
CA PHE A 265 -6.58 -14.97 -5.01
C PHE A 265 -6.78 -16.28 -5.75
N ARG A 266 -6.76 -16.30 -7.08
CA ARG A 266 -6.77 -17.54 -7.87
C ARG A 266 -5.74 -17.42 -8.97
N ARG A 267 -5.01 -18.50 -9.24
CA ARG A 267 -4.16 -18.54 -10.45
C ARG A 267 -5.05 -18.56 -11.69
N GLY A 268 -4.61 -17.88 -12.73
CA GLY A 268 -5.26 -18.05 -14.03
C GLY A 268 -5.03 -19.44 -14.60
N GLY A 269 -5.77 -19.76 -15.66
CA GLY A 269 -5.71 -21.04 -16.33
C GLY A 269 -6.50 -21.02 -17.64
N SER A 270 -6.15 -21.92 -18.55
CA SER A 270 -6.93 -22.16 -19.76
C SER A 270 -8.12 -23.06 -19.42
N GLU A 271 -9.28 -22.46 -19.19
CA GLU A 271 -10.56 -23.13 -19.45
C GLU A 271 -10.89 -23.05 -20.94
#